data_AF-A0A8C1VI16-F1
#
_entry.id   AF-A0A8C1VI16-F1
#
_cell.length_a   1.000
_cell.length_b   1.000
_cell.length_c   1.000
_cell.angle_alpha   90.00
_cell.angle_beta   90.00
_cell.angle_gamma   90.00
#
_symmetry.space_group_name_H-M   'P 1'
#
loop_
_entity.id
_entity.type
_entity.pdbx_description
1 polymer ?
#
loop_
_entity_poly.entity_id
_entity_poly.type
_entity_poly.pdbx_seq_one_letter_code
_entity_poly.pdbx_strand_id
1 'polypeptide(L)'
;FINIAHTLHFHNTLLHRDRTELTFVCELKLEEKEANLSCRHGDSSYQYLYWYQQKSNDGSLELIGMLRVSEPSLEDKFKTRFNITGHATKDAYMLISSISAEDSALYFCAPINQGYLILFLKIYL
;
A
#
# COMPACT_ATOMS: atom_id res chain seq x y z
N PHE A 1 -5.14 -2.47 27.72
CA PHE A 1 -5.51 -3.48 26.71
C PHE A 1 -6.82 -3.05 26.07
N ILE A 2 -6.78 -2.21 25.04
CA ILE A 2 -7.97 -1.83 24.27
C ILE A 2 -7.59 -2.07 22.81
N ASN A 3 -7.97 -3.25 22.32
CA ASN A 3 -7.95 -3.60 20.91
C ASN A 3 -9.16 -2.93 20.25
N ILE A 4 -8.94 -1.83 19.54
CA ILE A 4 -9.90 -1.37 18.54
C ILE A 4 -9.22 -1.61 17.19
N ALA A 5 -9.71 -2.60 16.45
CA ALA A 5 -9.38 -2.73 15.04
C ALA A 5 -10.02 -1.54 14.31
N HIS A 6 -9.31 -0.41 14.25
CA HIS A 6 -9.73 0.72 13.43
C HIS A 6 -9.52 0.32 11.97
N THR A 7 -10.62 0.08 11.25
CA THR A 7 -10.57 -0.01 9.78
C THR A 7 -10.75 1.40 9.23
N LEU A 8 -9.74 1.91 8.51
CA LEU A 8 -9.80 3.21 7.85
C LEU A 8 -9.93 2.99 6.35
N HIS A 9 -10.99 3.50 5.73
CA HIS A 9 -11.22 3.44 4.28
C HIS A 9 -10.89 4.80 3.64
N PHE A 10 -10.02 4.80 2.63
CA PHE A 10 -9.70 6.00 1.86
C PHE A 10 -10.08 5.78 0.40
N HIS A 11 -10.86 6.71 -0.15
CA HIS A 11 -11.28 6.73 -1.54
C HIS A 11 -10.64 7.93 -2.23
N ASN A 12 -9.97 7.70 -3.35
CA ASN A 12 -9.50 8.77 -4.23
C ASN A 12 -9.88 8.45 -5.68
N THR A 13 -10.36 9.46 -6.38
CA THR A 13 -10.69 9.39 -7.81
C THR A 13 -9.60 10.11 -8.60
N LEU A 14 -8.95 9.41 -9.52
CA LEU A 14 -8.03 10.03 -10.48
C LEU A 14 -8.67 10.01 -11.87
N LEU A 15 -8.49 11.11 -12.60
CA LEU A 15 -8.89 11.21 -14.01
C LEU A 15 -7.81 10.57 -14.88
N HIS A 16 -8.15 9.45 -15.52
CA HIS A 16 -7.28 8.80 -16.49
C HIS A 16 -7.19 9.62 -17.79
N ARG A 17 -6.17 9.37 -18.62
CA ARG A 17 -5.91 10.12 -19.87
C ARG A 17 -7.07 10.04 -20.87
N ASP A 18 -7.92 9.02 -20.76
CA ASP A 18 -9.12 8.78 -21.56
C ASP A 18 -10.43 9.28 -20.90
N ARG A 19 -10.34 10.04 -19.80
CA ARG A 19 -11.47 10.50 -18.97
C ARG A 19 -12.25 9.39 -18.25
N THR A 20 -11.70 8.18 -18.12
CA THR A 20 -12.25 7.20 -17.18
C THR A 20 -11.86 7.56 -15.75
N GLU A 21 -12.82 7.43 -14.83
CA GLU A 21 -12.59 7.62 -13.41
C GLU A 21 -12.03 6.32 -12.82
N LEU A 22 -10.79 6.38 -12.33
CA LEU A 22 -10.18 5.28 -11.59
C LEU A 22 -10.40 5.53 -10.10
N THR A 23 -11.30 4.74 -9.52
CA THR A 23 -11.49 4.69 -8.07
C THR A 23 -10.43 3.79 -7.48
N PHE A 24 -9.59 4.38 -6.65
CA PHE A 24 -8.69 3.62 -5.83
C PHE A 24 -9.23 3.51 -4.41
N VAL A 25 -9.14 2.31 -3.86
CA VAL A 25 -9.58 1.99 -2.51
C VAL A 25 -8.38 1.47 -1.74
N CYS A 26 -8.03 2.17 -0.66
CA CYS A 26 -6.99 1.73 0.28
C CYS A 26 -7.60 1.56 1.66
N GLU A 27 -7.26 0.46 2.32
CA GLU A 27 -7.77 0.17 3.66
C GLU A 27 -6.61 -0.22 4.59
N LEU A 28 -6.69 0.21 5.85
CA LEU A 28 -5.82 -0.26 6.91
C LEU A 28 -6.65 -1.10 7.88
N LYS A 29 -6.18 -2.29 8.22
CA LYS A 29 -6.71 -3.11 9.31
C LYS A 29 -5.61 -3.38 10.33
N LEU A 30 -5.86 -3.02 11.59
CA LEU A 30 -4.95 -3.29 12.71
C LEU A 30 -5.47 -4.45 13.55
N GLU A 31 -4.64 -5.45 13.78
CA GLU A 31 -4.95 -6.64 14.58
C GLU A 31 -3.81 -6.94 15.56
N GLU A 32 -3.98 -6.60 16.83
CA GLU A 32 -2.97 -6.77 17.90
C GLU A 32 -1.56 -6.27 17.53
N LYS A 33 -0.74 -7.13 16.93
CA LYS A 33 0.65 -6.87 16.53
C LYS A 33 0.85 -6.90 15.01
N GLU A 34 -0.22 -6.83 14.25
CA GLU A 34 -0.19 -6.86 12.79
C GLU A 34 -0.95 -5.69 12.18
N ALA A 35 -0.40 -5.16 11.08
CA ALA A 35 -1.05 -4.17 10.24
C ALA A 35 -1.19 -4.75 8.83
N ASN A 36 -2.43 -4.81 8.34
CA ASN A 36 -2.75 -5.24 6.99
C ASN A 36 -3.24 -4.05 6.18
N LEU A 37 -2.47 -3.67 5.17
CA LEU A 37 -2.84 -2.65 4.20
C LEU A 37 -3.38 -3.33 2.96
N SER A 38 -4.53 -2.89 2.48
CA SER A 38 -5.06 -3.27 1.18
C SER A 38 -5.04 -2.10 0.21
N CYS A 39 -4.84 -2.39 -1.07
CA CYS A 39 -4.93 -1.43 -2.16
C CYS A 39 -5.57 -2.11 -3.36
N ARG A 40 -6.64 -1.50 -3.90
CA ARG A 40 -7.35 -1.98 -5.09
C ARG A 40 -7.60 -0.83 -6.07
N HIS A 41 -7.48 -1.14 -7.36
CA HIS A 41 -7.95 -0.31 -8.45
C HIS A 41 -8.70 -1.11 -9.50
N GLY A 42 -9.52 -0.42 -10.30
CA GLY A 42 -10.36 -1.04 -11.33
C GLY A 42 -9.70 -1.28 -12.69
N ASP A 43 -8.43 -0.88 -12.87
CA ASP A 43 -7.77 -0.93 -14.19
C ASP A 43 -6.77 -2.09 -14.33
N SER A 44 -7.00 -2.97 -15.30
CA SER A 44 -6.17 -4.13 -15.62
C SER A 44 -4.86 -3.81 -16.35
N SER A 45 -4.69 -2.56 -16.79
CA SER A 45 -3.51 -2.08 -17.51
C SER A 45 -2.30 -1.84 -16.59
N TYR A 46 -2.53 -1.67 -15.29
CA TYR A 46 -1.48 -1.50 -14.28
C TYR A 46 -0.99 -2.86 -13.74
N GLN A 47 -0.10 -3.48 -14.51
CA GLN A 47 0.47 -4.78 -14.15
C GLN A 47 1.50 -4.73 -13.01
N TYR A 48 1.89 -3.54 -12.58
CA TYR A 48 2.85 -3.33 -11.51
C TYR A 48 2.19 -2.53 -10.39
N LEU A 49 2.40 -2.94 -9.13
CA LEU A 49 1.99 -2.19 -7.96
C LEU A 49 3.14 -2.15 -6.95
N TYR A 50 3.59 -0.96 -6.61
CA TYR A 50 4.70 -0.73 -5.68
C TYR A 50 4.19 -0.28 -4.33
N TRP A 51 4.89 -0.66 -3.26
CA TRP A 51 4.66 -0.20 -1.91
C TRP A 51 5.85 0.63 -1.42
N TYR A 52 5.57 1.79 -0.84
CA TYR A 52 6.58 2.68 -0.27
C TYR A 52 6.22 3.05 1.17
N GLN A 53 7.23 3.43 1.96
CA GLN A 53 7.04 4.17 3.20
C GLN A 53 7.76 5.53 3.15
N GLN A 54 7.25 6.48 3.92
CA GLN A 54 7.86 7.76 4.23
C GLN A 54 7.87 7.93 5.75
N LYS A 55 9.04 7.78 6.36
CA LYS A 55 9.21 7.94 7.82
C LYS A 55 9.40 9.39 8.23
N SER A 56 10.11 10.17 7.42
CA SER A 56 10.46 11.56 7.68
C SER A 56 9.56 12.53 6.91
N ASN A 57 9.32 13.71 7.49
CA ASN A 57 8.58 14.78 6.84
C ASN A 57 9.36 15.48 5.70
N ASP A 58 10.56 15.00 5.37
CA ASP A 58 11.39 15.53 4.28
C ASP A 58 10.93 15.10 2.87
N GLY A 59 9.94 14.20 2.80
CA GLY A 59 9.37 13.74 1.52
C GLY A 59 10.08 12.53 0.92
N SER A 60 11.09 11.96 1.58
CA SER A 60 11.81 10.80 1.04
C SER A 60 10.94 9.53 1.06
N LEU A 61 10.83 8.89 -0.10
CA LEU A 61 10.12 7.62 -0.27
C LEU A 61 11.11 6.46 -0.28
N GLU A 62 10.86 5.48 0.56
CA GLU A 62 11.63 4.24 0.64
C GLU A 62 10.81 3.09 0.06
N LEU A 63 11.34 2.43 -0.97
CA LEU A 63 10.69 1.28 -1.60
C LEU A 63 10.69 0.10 -0.63
N ILE A 64 9.51 -0.48 -0.39
CA ILE A 64 9.32 -1.70 0.39
C ILE A 64 9.39 -2.92 -0.51
N GLY A 65 8.67 -2.86 -1.63
CA GLY A 65 8.53 -3.96 -2.56
C GLY A 65 7.44 -3.69 -3.58
N MET A 66 7.09 -4.73 -4.34
CA MET A 66 6.15 -4.64 -5.45
C MET A 66 5.45 -5.96 -5.74
N LEU A 67 4.37 -5.88 -6.52
CA LEU A 67 3.73 -6.98 -7.23
C LEU A 67 3.90 -6.75 -8.73
N ARG A 68 4.42 -7.74 -9.45
CA ARG A 68 4.26 -7.87 -10.91
C ARG A 68 3.13 -8.85 -11.17
N VAL A 69 1.94 -8.35 -11.52
CA VAL A 69 0.72 -9.15 -11.65
C VAL A 69 0.41 -9.84 -10.31
N SER A 70 0.89 -11.06 -10.07
CA SER A 70 0.76 -11.77 -8.78
C SER A 70 2.10 -12.21 -8.18
N GLU A 71 3.22 -11.75 -8.76
CA GLU A 71 4.58 -12.11 -8.33
C GLU A 71 5.12 -11.02 -7.39
N PRO A 72 5.25 -11.30 -6.07
CA PRO A 72 5.78 -10.33 -5.13
C PRO A 72 7.31 -10.26 -5.18
N SER A 73 7.86 -9.08 -4.95
CA SER A 73 9.27 -8.85 -4.70
C SER A 73 9.42 -7.84 -3.56
N LEU A 74 10.27 -8.13 -2.59
CA LEU A 74 10.54 -7.25 -1.44
C LEU A 74 12.02 -6.87 -1.42
N GLU A 75 12.30 -5.65 -0.99
CA GLU A 75 13.64 -5.21 -0.65
C GLU A 75 14.15 -5.97 0.59
N ASP A 76 15.43 -6.34 0.60
CA ASP A 76 16.00 -7.26 1.59
C ASP A 76 15.74 -6.84 3.04
N LYS A 77 15.80 -5.53 3.33
CA LYS A 77 15.58 -4.97 4.66
C LYS A 77 14.17 -5.20 5.23
N PHE A 78 13.18 -5.48 4.38
CA PHE A 78 11.78 -5.65 4.80
C PHE A 78 11.34 -7.12 4.90
N LYS A 79 12.06 -8.04 4.25
CA LYS A 79 11.67 -9.47 4.11
C LYS A 79 11.39 -10.19 5.44
N THR A 80 11.96 -9.72 6.54
CA THR A 80 11.77 -10.36 7.86
C THR A 80 10.38 -10.13 8.43
N ARG A 81 9.77 -8.96 8.22
CA ARG A 81 8.51 -8.58 8.88
C ARG A 81 7.39 -8.23 7.92
N PHE A 82 7.74 -7.83 6.70
CA PHE A 82 6.79 -7.43 5.69
C PHE A 82 6.50 -8.58 4.76
N ASN A 83 5.25 -8.67 4.31
CA ASN A 83 4.84 -9.62 3.29
C ASN A 83 3.90 -8.94 2.30
N ILE A 84 4.09 -9.21 1.01
CA ILE A 84 3.25 -8.67 -0.07
C ILE A 84 2.52 -9.84 -0.73
N THR A 85 1.20 -9.74 -0.87
CA THR A 85 0.37 -10.78 -1.49
C THR A 85 -0.74 -10.17 -2.35
N GLY A 86 -1.44 -11.02 -3.10
CA GLY A 86 -2.57 -10.60 -3.92
C GLY A 86 -2.20 -10.37 -5.38
N HIS A 87 -2.82 -9.38 -6.01
CA HIS A 87 -2.71 -9.13 -7.44
C HIS A 87 -2.72 -7.63 -7.74
N ALA A 88 -1.73 -7.16 -8.49
CA ALA A 88 -1.53 -5.75 -8.84
C ALA A 88 -2.81 -5.10 -9.40
N THR A 89 -3.54 -5.79 -10.29
CA THR A 89 -4.77 -5.27 -10.90
C THR A 89 -6.08 -5.55 -10.14
N LYS A 90 -6.01 -6.12 -8.93
CA LYS A 90 -7.19 -6.46 -8.11
C LYS A 90 -6.89 -6.00 -6.68
N ASP A 91 -6.99 -6.91 -5.72
CA ASP A 91 -6.56 -6.67 -4.35
C ASP A 91 -5.09 -6.97 -4.17
N ALA A 92 -4.31 -5.96 -3.81
CA ALA A 92 -2.96 -6.09 -3.31
C ALA A 92 -2.95 -5.87 -1.81
N TYR A 93 -2.17 -6.67 -1.09
CA TYR A 93 -2.04 -6.60 0.35
C TYR A 93 -0.58 -6.46 0.77
N MET A 94 -0.34 -5.64 1.80
CA MET A 94 0.93 -5.58 2.52
C MET A 94 0.67 -5.83 4.01
N LEU A 95 1.26 -6.90 4.53
CA LEU A 95 1.22 -7.24 5.95
C LEU A 95 2.51 -6.80 6.62
N ILE A 96 2.41 -6.15 7.77
CA ILE A 96 3.52 -5.86 8.68
C ILE A 96 3.28 -6.66 9.95
N SER A 97 4.19 -7.58 10.27
CA SER A 97 4.14 -8.36 11.50
C SER A 97 4.98 -7.73 12.61
N SER A 98 4.60 -8.03 13.86
CA SER A 98 5.27 -7.51 15.06
C SER A 98 5.40 -5.99 15.06
N ILE A 99 4.30 -5.29 14.76
CA ILE A 99 4.28 -3.82 14.64
C ILE A 99 4.69 -3.14 15.94
N SER A 100 5.37 -2.01 15.81
CA SER A 100 5.80 -1.15 16.91
C SER A 100 5.65 0.33 16.56
N ALA A 101 5.90 1.23 17.52
CA ALA A 101 5.88 2.67 17.27
C ALA A 101 6.87 3.13 16.18
N GLU A 102 7.90 2.35 15.88
CA GLU A 102 8.88 2.65 14.82
C GLU A 102 8.33 2.40 13.40
N ASP A 103 7.21 1.70 13.30
CA ASP A 103 6.52 1.40 12.04
C ASP A 103 5.51 2.50 11.67
N SER A 104 5.32 3.52 12.51
CA SER A 104 4.52 4.71 12.20
C SER A 104 5.16 5.50 11.06
N ALA A 105 4.45 5.55 9.93
CA ALA A 105 4.93 6.17 8.69
C ALA A 105 3.76 6.44 7.74
N LEU A 106 3.99 7.24 6.69
CA LEU A 106 3.07 7.28 5.57
C LEU A 106 3.41 6.13 4.62
N TYR A 107 2.44 5.31 4.29
CA TYR A 107 2.57 4.20 3.36
C TYR A 107 1.84 4.50 2.07
N PHE A 108 2.41 4.07 0.95
CA PHE A 108 1.89 4.39 -0.37
C PHE A 108 1.79 3.10 -1.19
N CYS A 109 0.66 2.90 -1.86
CA CYS A 109 0.61 1.99 -3.00
C CYS A 109 0.63 2.82 -4.30
N ALA A 110 1.42 2.37 -5.26
CA ALA A 110 1.62 3.04 -6.53
C ALA A 110 1.50 2.02 -7.67
N PRO A 111 0.32 1.88 -8.27
CA PRO A 111 0.17 1.12 -9.51
C PRO A 111 0.81 1.89 -10.66
N ILE A 112 1.63 1.22 -11.48
CA ILE A 112 2.35 1.85 -12.60
C ILE A 112 1.97 1.22 -13.94
N ASN A 113 1.45 2.05 -14.84
CA ASN A 113 1.37 1.84 -16.27
C ASN A 113 1.82 3.13 -16.95
N GLN A 114 3.04 3.15 -17.50
CA GLN A 114 3.67 4.24 -18.27
C GLN A 114 3.20 5.69 -17.98
N GLY A 115 3.24 6.08 -16.69
CA GLY A 115 2.99 7.44 -16.22
C GLY A 115 1.72 7.52 -15.40
N TYR A 116 1.87 7.52 -14.07
CA TYR A 116 1.31 8.43 -13.06
C TYR A 116 1.54 7.79 -11.67
N LEU A 117 1.84 8.64 -10.67
CA LEU A 117 1.99 8.33 -9.24
C LEU A 117 0.70 8.92 -8.59
N ILE A 118 -0.06 8.29 -7.68
CA ILE A 118 0.14 8.20 -6.21
C ILE A 118 -1.19 7.69 -5.59
N LEU A 119 -1.13 6.96 -4.46
CA LEU A 119 -2.09 7.09 -3.35
C LEU A 119 -1.40 7.11 -1.99
N PHE A 120 -2.05 7.77 -1.02
CA PHE A 120 -1.54 8.04 0.32
C PHE A 120 -2.33 7.24 1.37
N LEU A 121 -1.66 6.46 2.20
CA LEU A 121 -2.21 5.94 3.45
C LEU A 121 -1.34 6.45 4.60
N LYS A 122 -1.88 7.32 5.44
CA LYS A 122 -1.18 7.70 6.67
C LYS A 122 -1.40 6.60 7.70
N ILE A 123 -0.35 5.83 8.04
CA ILE A 123 -0.41 4.93 9.18
C ILE A 123 0.21 5.64 10.37
N TYR A 124 -0.63 5.97 11.35
CA TYR A 124 -0.18 6.33 12.69
C TYR A 124 -0.42 5.10 13.57
N LEU A 125 0.64 4.41 13.98
CA LEU A 125 0.62 3.44 15.07
C LEU A 125 0.93 4.12 16.41
#